data_AF-A0A7Y8PR87-F1
#
_entry.id   AF-A0A7Y8PR87-F1
#
_cell.length_a   1.000
_cell.length_b   1.000
_cell.length_c   1.000
_cell.angle_alpha   90.00
_cell.angle_beta   90.00
_cell.angle_gamma   90.00
#
_symmetry.space_group_name_H-M   'P 1'
#
loop_
_entity.id
_entity.type
_entity.pdbx_description
1 polymer ?
#
loop_
_entity_poly.entity_id
_entity_poly.type
_entity_poly.pdbx_seq_one_letter_code
_entity_poly.pdbx_strand_id
1 'polypeptide(L)' 'MVTAGDKPGTGFYFCVQCGHRVYLEIGTDRLPPCTKCHGTQYNNKVA' A
#
# COMPACT_ATOMS: atom_id res chain seq x y z
N MET A 1 -4.32 2.16 8.77
CA MET A 1 -4.43 1.10 7.74
C MET A 1 -4.99 1.77 6.51
N VAL A 2 -4.41 1.50 5.35
CA VAL A 2 -4.82 2.11 4.08
C VAL A 2 -5.23 1.01 3.12
N THR A 3 -6.18 1.31 2.24
CA THR A 3 -6.72 0.31 1.33
C THR A 3 -6.22 0.57 -0.09
N ALA A 4 -6.10 -0.49 -0.89
CA ALA A 4 -5.88 -0.36 -2.32
C ALA A 4 -7.00 0.49 -2.93
N GLY A 5 -6.64 1.47 -3.76
CA GLY A 5 -7.54 2.45 -4.35
C GLY A 5 -7.55 3.80 -3.63
N ASP A 6 -7.15 3.85 -2.36
CA ASP A 6 -6.95 5.11 -1.65
C ASP A 6 -5.72 5.85 -2.16
N LYS A 7 -5.65 7.15 -1.84
CA LYS A 7 -4.50 8.02 -2.09
C LYS A 7 -3.82 8.39 -0.78
N PRO A 8 -3.12 7.46 -0.13
CA PRO A 8 -2.49 7.72 1.16
C PRO A 8 -1.26 8.64 1.09
N GLY A 9 -0.81 8.98 -0.12
CA GLY A 9 0.38 9.80 -0.35
C GLY A 9 1.62 8.97 -0.67
N THR A 10 2.73 9.65 -0.92
CA THR A 10 4.03 9.03 -1.20
C THR A 10 4.56 8.31 0.03
N GLY A 11 5.07 7.08 -0.13
CA GLY A 11 5.61 6.33 1.00
C GLY A 11 5.71 4.82 0.80
N PHE A 12 6.13 4.13 1.86
CA PHE A 12 6.20 2.68 1.90
C PHE A 12 4.93 2.09 2.51
N TYR A 13 4.39 1.10 1.82
CA TYR A 13 3.18 0.40 2.19
C TYR A 13 3.46 -1.09 2.29
N PHE A 14 3.09 -1.69 3.41
CA PHE A 14 3.31 -3.12 3.64
C PHE A 14 1.98 -3.85 3.62
N CYS A 15 1.81 -4.79 2.70
CA CYS A 15 0.60 -5.60 2.62
C CYS A 15 0.46 -6.41 3.91
N VAL A 16 -0.67 -6.26 4.62
CA VAL A 16 -0.89 -7.00 5.88
C VAL A 16 -1.17 -8.48 5.65
N GLN A 17 -1.54 -8.91 4.44
CA GLN A 17 -1.77 -10.33 4.14
C GLN A 17 -0.49 -11.11 3.86
N CYS A 18 0.42 -10.57 3.06
CA CYS A 18 1.61 -11.30 2.59
C CYS A 18 2.94 -10.63 2.95
N GLY A 19 2.92 -9.46 3.60
CA GLY A 19 4.11 -8.70 3.97
C GLY A 19 4.80 -8.01 2.79
N HIS A 20 4.20 -7.99 1.59
CA HIS A 20 4.82 -7.38 0.42
C HIS A 20 4.94 -5.86 0.56
N ARG A 21 6.12 -5.33 0.28
CA ARG A 21 6.41 -3.89 0.33
C ARG A 21 6.13 -3.26 -1.03
N VAL A 22 5.20 -2.32 -1.04
CA VAL A 22 4.86 -1.46 -2.18
C VAL A 22 5.38 -0.06 -1.86
N TYR A 23 6.10 0.54 -2.81
CA TYR A 23 6.53 1.93 -2.70
C TYR A 23 5.67 2.76 -3.64
N LEU A 24 5.02 3.79 -3.09
CA LEU A 24 4.28 4.76 -3.87
C LEU A 24 5.17 5.99 -4.03
N GLU A 25 5.67 6.21 -5.24
CA GLU A 25 6.52 7.35 -5.60
C GLU A 25 5.73 8.61 -5.96
N ILE A 26 4.46 8.45 -6.33
CA ILE A 26 3.56 9.54 -6.70
C ILE A 26 2.40 9.55 -5.70
N GLY A 27 2.35 10.59 -4.85
CA GLY A 27 1.30 10.71 -3.83
C GLY A 27 -0.11 10.97 -4.38
N THR A 28 -0.24 11.29 -5.67
CA THR A 28 -1.53 11.43 -6.35
C THR A 28 -2.08 10.13 -6.93
N ASP A 29 -1.24 9.09 -6.98
CA ASP A 29 -1.58 7.81 -7.56
C ASP A 29 -2.42 6.97 -6.60
N ARG A 30 -3.21 6.05 -7.15
CA ARG A 30 -4.06 5.16 -6.35
C ARG A 30 -3.22 3.98 -5.92
N LEU A 31 -3.27 3.61 -4.64
CA LEU A 31 -2.53 2.48 -4.14
C LEU A 31 -2.98 1.19 -4.87
N PRO A 32 -2.11 0.51 -5.64
CA PRO A 32 -2.53 -0.69 -6.36
C PRO A 32 -2.80 -1.85 -5.38
N PRO A 33 -3.65 -2.82 -5.75
CA PRO A 33 -3.80 -4.06 -5.00
C PRO A 33 -2.48 -4.85 -5.00
N CYS A 34 -2.29 -5.69 -3.99
CA CYS A 34 -1.03 -6.39 -3.80
C CYS A 34 -0.77 -7.36 -4.97
N THR A 35 0.36 -7.22 -5.65
CA THR A 35 0.75 -8.08 -6.78
C THR A 35 1.00 -9.54 -6.41
N LYS A 36 1.21 -9.85 -5.12
CA LYS A 36 1.44 -11.22 -4.64
C LYS A 36 0.18 -11.98 -4.26
N CYS A 37 -0.75 -11.31 -3.57
CA CYS A 37 -1.90 -11.98 -2.93
C CYS A 37 -3.24 -11.34 -3.29
N HIS A 38 -3.23 -10.28 -4.11
CA HIS A 38 -4.39 -9.46 -4.43
C HIS A 38 -5.07 -8.80 -3.22
N GLY A 39 -4.41 -8.83 -2.07
CA GLY A 39 -4.86 -8.14 -0.86
C GLY A 39 -4.93 -6.64 -1.06
N THR A 40 -5.98 -6.05 -0.51
CA THR A 40 -6.23 -4.60 -0.60
C THR A 40 -5.79 -3.86 0.66
N GLN A 41 -5.39 -4.55 1.73
CA GLN A 41 -5.06 -3.90 2.99
C GLN A 41 -3.55 -3.69 3.14
N TYR A 42 -3.17 -2.49 3.56
CA TYR A 42 -1.79 -2.10 3.78
C TYR A 42 -1.57 -1.35 5.10
N ASN A 43 -0.37 -1.51 5.65
CA ASN A 43 0.12 -0.78 6.81
C ASN A 43 1.10 0.31 6.35
N ASN A 44 0.83 1.55 6.74
CA ASN A 44 1.61 2.75 6.40
C ASN A 44 2.20 3.44 7.64
N LYS A 45 2.12 2.81 8.82
CA LYS A 45 2.70 3.37 10.03
C LYS A 45 4.23 3.28 9.91
N VAL A 46 4.85 4.43 9.65
CA VAL A 46 6.22 4.69 10.07
C VAL A 46 6.20 4.60 11.59
N ALA A 47 6.86 3.58 12.13
CA ALA A 47 7.11 3.48 13.57
C ALA A 47 8.07 4.58 14.00
#